data_AF-A0A7C0ZML9-F1
#
_entry.id   AF-A0A7C0ZML9-F1
#
_cell.length_a   1.000
_cell.length_b   1.000
_cell.length_c   1.000
_cell.angle_alpha   90.00
_cell.angle_beta   90.00
_cell.angle_gamma   90.00
#
_symmetry.space_group_name_H-M   'P 1'
#
loop_
_entity.id
_entity.type
_entity.pdbx_description
1 polymer ?
#
loop_
_entity_poly.entity_id
_entity_poly.type
_entity_poly.pdbx_seq_one_letter_code
_entity_poly.pdbx_strand_id
1 'polypeptide(L)'
;ARRVPSTPIMTIYLDEEHKREREKAAEVARRIVYTKLGDLASDTYIDPQTGGIVMKLDPNLMKDKGVTLELLKERIVVPDCSVRFVEDSIIFEPKKEVNLKRLLDKILSLYIKGVPGIKRVRVTEEEGEWIIRTEGSNLSEVLKVKGIDPTRTTTNNVHEIAGTLGIEAARNALIKEAMGVLEDQGLDVDIRHVMLVADIMTATGIVRQIGRHGISGEKSSILAKAAFEITIPNIVEAAVRGGRDPLKGVTENVIVGQAIPIGTGLVDIYMSASQLIRGKDGERGDSAGGKPR
;
A
#
# COMPACT_ATOMS: atom_id res chain seq x y z
N ALA A 1 4.21 -2.97 8.20
CA ALA A 1 3.64 -1.81 7.49
C ALA A 1 2.13 -1.91 7.69
N ARG A 2 1.38 -0.81 7.67
CA ARG A 2 -0.09 -0.96 7.66
C ARG A 2 -0.44 -1.65 6.34
N ARG A 3 -1.07 -2.83 6.41
CA ARG A 3 -1.46 -3.60 5.22
C ARG A 3 -2.48 -2.87 4.35
N VAL A 4 -3.33 -2.06 4.99
CA VAL A 4 -4.33 -1.22 4.33
C VAL A 4 -4.21 0.19 4.90
N PRO A 5 -4.15 1.24 4.05
CA PRO A 5 -4.15 2.62 4.52
C PRO A 5 -5.49 2.97 5.19
N SER A 6 -5.51 4.03 6.01
CA SER A 6 -6.72 4.44 6.72
C SER A 6 -7.83 4.91 5.77
N THR A 7 -7.44 5.61 4.71
CA THR A 7 -8.32 6.09 3.64
C THR A 7 -7.72 5.67 2.30
N PRO A 8 -8.02 4.45 1.82
CA PRO A 8 -7.58 4.02 0.49
C PRO A 8 -8.28 4.86 -0.57
N ILE A 9 -7.49 5.38 -1.52
CA ILE A 9 -7.96 6.18 -2.64
C ILE A 9 -7.37 5.60 -3.92
N MET A 10 -8.13 5.63 -5.00
CA MET A 10 -7.62 5.38 -6.34
C MET A 10 -7.91 6.56 -7.25
N THR A 11 -6.97 6.78 -8.18
CA THR A 11 -7.14 7.69 -9.31
C THR A 11 -7.21 6.82 -10.56
N ILE A 12 -8.40 6.73 -11.12
CA ILE A 12 -8.72 5.91 -12.27
C ILE A 12 -8.79 6.82 -13.50
N TYR A 13 -7.93 6.51 -14.47
CA TYR A 13 -7.92 7.19 -15.76
C TYR A 13 -8.79 6.42 -16.74
N LEU A 14 -9.43 7.16 -17.64
CA LEU A 14 -10.27 6.59 -18.70
C LEU A 14 -9.47 6.49 -20.00
N ASP A 15 -9.90 5.57 -20.87
CA ASP A 15 -9.36 5.43 -22.22
C ASP A 15 -9.68 6.67 -23.09
N GLU A 16 -9.06 6.76 -24.27
CA GLU A 16 -9.22 7.91 -25.17
C GLU A 16 -10.67 8.11 -25.65
N GLU A 17 -11.51 7.06 -25.64
CA GLU A 17 -12.91 7.12 -26.07
C GLU A 17 -13.84 7.68 -24.98
N HIS A 18 -13.52 7.46 -23.71
CA HIS A 18 -14.32 7.84 -22.55
C HIS A 18 -13.75 9.07 -21.81
N LYS A 19 -12.51 9.48 -22.11
CA LYS A 19 -11.79 10.60 -21.47
C LYS A 19 -12.46 11.98 -21.65
N ARG A 20 -13.13 12.22 -22.79
CA ARG A 20 -13.69 13.55 -23.15
C ARG A 20 -15.18 13.73 -22.82
N GLU A 21 -15.90 12.63 -22.61
CA GLU A 21 -17.34 12.67 -22.42
C GLU A 21 -17.72 12.36 -20.97
N ARG A 22 -18.35 13.34 -20.30
CA ARG A 22 -18.81 13.21 -18.92
C ARG A 22 -19.83 12.07 -18.74
N GLU A 23 -20.72 11.85 -19.70
CA GLU A 23 -21.76 10.82 -19.62
C GLU A 23 -21.16 9.41 -19.60
N LYS A 24 -20.19 9.16 -20.48
CA LYS A 24 -19.41 7.91 -20.53
C LYS A 24 -18.61 7.69 -19.25
N ALA A 25 -17.95 8.73 -18.73
CA ALA A 25 -17.24 8.66 -17.45
C ALA A 25 -18.19 8.33 -16.28
N ALA A 26 -19.39 8.91 -16.26
CA ALA A 26 -20.41 8.63 -15.26
C ALA A 26 -20.94 7.18 -15.36
N GLU A 27 -21.08 6.64 -16.57
CA GLU A 27 -21.45 5.25 -16.78
C GLU A 27 -20.40 4.28 -16.22
N VAL A 28 -19.12 4.52 -16.51
CA VAL A 28 -18.00 3.74 -15.95
C VAL A 28 -17.98 3.86 -14.42
N ALA A 29 -18.16 5.05 -13.87
CA ALA A 29 -18.25 5.27 -12.43
C ALA A 29 -19.38 4.43 -11.79
N ARG A 30 -20.58 4.39 -12.38
CA ARG A 30 -21.72 3.57 -11.91
C ARG A 30 -21.44 2.07 -11.94
N ARG A 31 -20.55 1.62 -12.84
CA ARG A 31 -20.14 0.21 -12.92
C ARG A 31 -19.12 -0.17 -11.85
N ILE A 32 -18.34 0.80 -11.36
CA ILE A 32 -17.28 0.57 -10.37
C ILE A 32 -17.84 0.60 -8.94
N VAL A 33 -18.81 1.48 -8.65
CA VAL A 33 -19.38 1.65 -7.29
C VAL A 33 -19.88 0.32 -6.71
N TYR A 34 -19.28 -0.10 -5.60
CA TYR A 34 -19.75 -1.25 -4.85
C TYR A 34 -21.13 -0.96 -4.27
N THR A 35 -22.10 -1.77 -4.65
CA THR A 35 -23.49 -1.62 -4.21
C THR A 35 -23.90 -2.87 -3.46
N LYS A 36 -24.13 -2.72 -2.16
CA LYS A 36 -24.84 -3.72 -1.35
C LYS A 36 -26.34 -3.49 -1.42
N LEU A 37 -27.09 -4.52 -1.08
CA LEU A 37 -28.55 -4.43 -0.97
C LEU A 37 -28.98 -3.41 0.09
N GLY A 38 -28.26 -3.32 1.21
CA GLY A 38 -28.51 -2.29 2.23
C GLY A 38 -28.33 -0.86 1.73
N ASP A 39 -27.48 -0.62 0.71
CA ASP A 39 -27.25 0.73 0.19
C ASP A 39 -28.30 1.16 -0.85
N LEU A 40 -29.27 0.30 -1.15
CA LEU A 40 -30.41 0.57 -2.04
C LEU A 40 -31.74 0.72 -1.28
N ALA A 41 -31.74 0.34 0.00
CA ALA A 41 -32.92 0.39 0.84
C ALA A 41 -33.07 1.76 1.50
N SER A 42 -34.28 2.33 1.46
CA SER A 42 -34.63 3.50 2.28
C SER A 42 -34.94 3.07 3.71
N ASP A 43 -35.71 1.99 3.85
CA ASP A 43 -36.15 1.44 5.13
C ASP A 43 -36.16 -0.09 5.06
N THR A 44 -35.77 -0.72 6.16
CA THR A 44 -35.89 -2.16 6.34
C THR A 44 -36.57 -2.45 7.66
N TYR A 45 -37.68 -3.15 7.65
CA TYR A 45 -38.41 -3.54 8.85
C TYR A 45 -38.76 -5.02 8.84
N ILE A 46 -38.86 -5.59 10.04
CA ILE A 46 -39.29 -6.97 10.25
C ILE A 46 -40.79 -6.90 10.49
N ASP A 47 -41.57 -7.54 9.64
CA ASP A 47 -43.01 -7.66 9.83
C ASP A 47 -43.30 -8.74 10.91
N PRO A 48 -43.88 -8.37 12.07
CA PRO A 48 -44.17 -9.31 13.13
C PRO A 48 -45.24 -10.36 12.76
N GLN A 49 -46.07 -10.08 11.75
CA GLN A 49 -47.21 -10.95 11.39
C GLN A 49 -46.82 -12.02 10.38
N THR A 50 -46.02 -11.67 9.37
CA THR A 50 -45.57 -12.60 8.33
C THR A 50 -44.23 -13.25 8.65
N GLY A 51 -43.51 -12.79 9.69
CA GLY A 51 -42.15 -13.21 9.99
C GLY A 51 -41.16 -12.87 8.86
N GLY A 52 -41.57 -12.00 7.93
CA GLY A 52 -40.82 -11.60 6.76
C GLY A 52 -40.04 -10.32 6.98
N ILE A 53 -38.92 -10.18 6.26
CA ILE A 53 -38.16 -8.93 6.21
C ILE A 53 -38.65 -8.15 4.99
N VAL A 54 -39.22 -6.96 5.22
CA VAL A 54 -39.64 -6.06 4.16
C VAL A 54 -38.59 -4.97 4.01
N MET A 55 -38.10 -4.80 2.78
CA MET A 55 -37.11 -3.81 2.44
C MET A 55 -37.68 -2.90 1.35
N LYS A 56 -37.86 -1.63 1.68
CA LYS A 56 -38.33 -0.62 0.73
C LYS A 56 -37.12 -0.05 -0.01
N LEU A 57 -37.13 -0.17 -1.33
CA LEU A 57 -36.11 0.36 -2.23
C LEU A 57 -36.44 1.80 -2.59
N ASP A 58 -35.39 2.63 -2.72
CA ASP A 58 -35.54 3.99 -3.24
C ASP A 58 -35.26 4.02 -4.76
N PRO A 59 -36.25 4.41 -5.60
CA PRO A 59 -36.07 4.49 -7.05
C PRO A 59 -35.02 5.52 -7.49
N ASN A 60 -34.75 6.57 -6.69
CA ASN A 60 -33.69 7.53 -6.99
C ASN A 60 -32.30 6.93 -6.79
N LEU A 61 -32.09 6.22 -5.66
CA LEU A 61 -30.82 5.53 -5.40
C LEU A 61 -30.55 4.39 -6.39
N MET A 62 -31.60 3.72 -6.87
CA MET A 62 -31.50 2.71 -7.92
C MET A 62 -31.06 3.31 -9.26
N LYS A 63 -31.60 4.48 -9.66
CA LYS A 63 -31.20 5.20 -10.87
C LYS A 63 -29.76 5.70 -10.79
N ASP A 64 -29.37 6.30 -9.66
CA ASP A 64 -28.01 6.82 -9.48
C ASP A 64 -26.94 5.73 -9.59
N LYS A 65 -27.24 4.53 -9.06
CA LYS A 65 -26.35 3.37 -9.13
C LYS A 65 -26.52 2.51 -10.40
N GLY A 66 -27.50 2.84 -11.23
CA GLY A 66 -27.80 2.12 -12.47
C GLY A 66 -28.12 0.64 -12.22
N VAL A 67 -28.96 0.36 -11.24
CA VAL A 67 -29.44 -0.99 -10.91
C VAL A 67 -30.87 -1.14 -11.43
N THR A 68 -31.09 -2.12 -12.29
CA THR A 68 -32.43 -2.47 -12.80
C THR A 68 -33.07 -3.55 -11.92
N LEU A 69 -34.40 -3.55 -11.84
CA LEU A 69 -35.19 -4.56 -11.12
C LEU A 69 -34.95 -5.99 -11.64
N GLU A 70 -34.58 -6.14 -12.91
CA GLU A 70 -34.22 -7.41 -13.54
C GLU A 70 -32.92 -7.99 -12.95
N LEU A 71 -31.90 -7.14 -12.80
CA LEU A 71 -30.61 -7.54 -12.23
C LEU A 71 -30.73 -7.96 -10.76
N LEU A 72 -31.66 -7.35 -10.03
CA LEU A 72 -31.97 -7.72 -8.64
C LEU A 72 -32.65 -9.10 -8.57
N LYS A 73 -33.56 -9.41 -9.48
CA LYS A 73 -34.22 -10.72 -9.54
C LYS A 73 -33.25 -11.85 -9.85
N GLU A 74 -32.25 -11.61 -10.70
CA GLU A 74 -31.23 -12.62 -11.02
C GLU A 74 -30.22 -12.83 -9.88
N ARG A 75 -29.81 -11.77 -9.18
CA ARG A 75 -28.73 -11.85 -8.18
C ARG A 75 -29.20 -12.16 -6.76
N ILE A 76 -30.46 -11.91 -6.43
CA ILE A 76 -31.01 -12.19 -5.10
C ILE A 76 -31.53 -13.64 -5.09
N VAL A 77 -30.59 -14.59 -4.96
CA VAL A 77 -30.91 -15.99 -4.68
C VAL A 77 -30.36 -16.32 -3.29
N VAL A 78 -31.20 -16.19 -2.27
CA VAL A 78 -30.83 -16.55 -0.90
C VAL A 78 -31.30 -17.98 -0.63
N PRO A 79 -30.41 -18.91 -0.27
CA PRO A 79 -30.81 -20.23 0.19
C PRO A 79 -31.76 -20.08 1.40
N ASP A 80 -32.84 -20.86 1.44
CA ASP A 80 -33.84 -20.88 2.52
C ASP A 80 -34.83 -19.69 2.62
N CYS A 81 -34.94 -18.79 1.63
CA CYS A 81 -35.94 -17.70 1.61
C CYS A 81 -36.76 -17.64 0.31
N SER A 82 -38.06 -17.37 0.39
CA SER A 82 -38.87 -16.91 -0.76
C SER A 82 -38.80 -15.40 -0.85
N VAL A 83 -38.38 -14.89 -2.01
CA VAL A 83 -38.28 -13.46 -2.29
C VAL A 83 -39.46 -13.05 -3.16
N ARG A 84 -40.30 -12.13 -2.67
CA ARG A 84 -41.37 -11.50 -3.46
C ARG A 84 -41.01 -10.05 -3.72
N PHE A 85 -41.08 -9.66 -4.98
CA PHE A 85 -40.88 -8.27 -5.41
C PHE A 85 -42.26 -7.64 -5.61
N VAL A 86 -42.60 -6.65 -4.78
CA VAL A 86 -43.85 -5.89 -4.87
C VAL A 86 -43.47 -4.45 -5.15
N GLU A 87 -43.61 -4.01 -6.41
CA GLU A 87 -43.25 -2.65 -6.89
C GLU A 87 -41.86 -2.21 -6.40
N ASP A 88 -41.82 -1.33 -5.40
CA ASP A 88 -40.61 -0.75 -4.80
C ASP A 88 -40.18 -1.46 -3.50
N SER A 89 -40.76 -2.61 -3.15
CA SER A 89 -40.45 -3.34 -1.92
C SER A 89 -40.08 -4.80 -2.19
N ILE A 90 -39.03 -5.27 -1.52
CA ILE A 90 -38.61 -6.67 -1.52
C ILE A 90 -39.02 -7.30 -0.19
N ILE A 91 -39.83 -8.34 -0.27
CA ILE A 91 -40.27 -9.13 0.88
C ILE A 91 -39.48 -10.45 0.88
N PHE A 92 -38.74 -10.70 1.96
CA PHE A 92 -38.03 -11.94 2.21
C PHE A 92 -38.78 -12.77 3.26
N GLU A 93 -39.36 -13.89 2.84
CA GLU A 93 -40.03 -14.85 3.73
C GLU A 93 -39.09 -16.02 4.03
N PRO A 94 -38.63 -16.22 5.28
CA PRO A 94 -37.78 -17.36 5.63
C PRO A 94 -38.58 -18.67 5.68
N LYS A 95 -38.05 -19.75 5.08
CA LYS A 95 -38.69 -21.08 5.07
C LYS A 95 -38.44 -21.91 6.34
N LYS A 96 -37.56 -21.45 7.25
CA LYS A 96 -37.20 -22.09 8.53
C LYS A 96 -37.23 -21.03 9.64
N GLU A 97 -37.40 -21.45 10.90
CA GLU A 97 -37.14 -20.61 12.07
C GLU A 97 -35.65 -20.25 12.15
N VAL A 98 -35.28 -19.15 11.48
CA VAL A 98 -33.93 -18.60 11.51
C VAL A 98 -33.96 -17.31 12.31
N ASN A 99 -32.88 -17.03 13.02
CA ASN A 99 -32.73 -15.76 13.73
C ASN A 99 -32.80 -14.58 12.73
N LEU A 100 -33.92 -13.84 12.77
CA LEU A 100 -34.26 -12.78 11.83
C LEU A 100 -33.19 -11.67 11.77
N LYS A 101 -32.50 -11.38 12.88
CA LYS A 101 -31.39 -10.41 12.89
C LYS A 101 -30.19 -10.87 12.06
N ARG A 102 -29.80 -12.14 12.18
CA ARG A 102 -28.69 -12.70 11.39
C ARG A 102 -29.04 -12.80 9.91
N LEU A 103 -30.31 -13.05 9.60
CA LEU A 103 -30.80 -13.07 8.23
C LEU A 103 -30.80 -11.66 7.63
N LEU A 104 -31.22 -10.65 8.40
CA LEU A 104 -31.16 -9.24 8.02
C LEU A 104 -29.72 -8.82 7.70
N ASP A 105 -28.76 -9.11 8.59
CA ASP A 105 -27.35 -8.78 8.37
C ASP A 105 -26.80 -9.44 7.09
N LYS A 106 -27.20 -10.69 6.82
CA LYS A 106 -26.85 -11.39 5.58
C LYS A 106 -27.47 -10.72 4.35
N ILE A 107 -28.76 -10.39 4.41
CA ILE A 107 -29.49 -9.74 3.31
C ILE A 107 -28.88 -8.37 3.00
N LEU A 108 -28.63 -7.54 4.02
CA LEU A 108 -28.03 -6.22 3.86
C LEU A 108 -26.59 -6.28 3.31
N SER A 109 -25.86 -7.35 3.59
CA SER A 109 -24.49 -7.56 3.09
C SER A 109 -24.41 -8.23 1.71
N LEU A 110 -25.54 -8.64 1.12
CA LEU A 110 -25.56 -9.23 -0.21
C LEU A 110 -24.98 -8.27 -1.25
N TYR A 111 -24.02 -8.80 -2.01
CA TYR A 111 -23.37 -8.11 -3.10
C TYR A 111 -24.26 -8.12 -4.34
N ILE A 112 -24.53 -6.93 -4.88
CA ILE A 112 -25.37 -6.79 -6.08
C ILE A 112 -24.54 -6.41 -7.29
N LYS A 113 -23.72 -5.37 -7.22
CA LYS A 113 -22.99 -4.83 -8.39
C LYS A 113 -21.76 -4.07 -7.92
N GLY A 114 -20.79 -3.93 -8.81
CA GLY A 114 -19.63 -3.07 -8.61
C GLY A 114 -18.37 -3.82 -8.19
N VAL A 115 -17.30 -3.09 -7.98
CA VAL A 115 -16.03 -3.69 -7.58
C VAL A 115 -15.96 -3.76 -6.04
N PRO A 116 -15.73 -4.93 -5.43
CA PRO A 116 -15.60 -5.07 -3.98
C PRO A 116 -14.59 -4.10 -3.40
N GLY A 117 -14.95 -3.40 -2.31
CA GLY A 117 -14.04 -2.49 -1.60
C GLY A 117 -14.14 -1.02 -1.99
N ILE A 118 -14.81 -0.67 -3.09
CA ILE A 118 -14.99 0.73 -3.53
C ILE A 118 -16.32 1.28 -3.01
N LYS A 119 -16.27 2.11 -1.96
CA LYS A 119 -17.46 2.63 -1.28
C LYS A 119 -18.11 3.79 -2.02
N ARG A 120 -17.31 4.76 -2.45
CA ARG A 120 -17.78 5.98 -3.11
C ARG A 120 -16.92 6.31 -4.30
N VAL A 121 -17.52 6.95 -5.28
CA VAL A 121 -16.85 7.35 -6.51
C VAL A 121 -17.22 8.80 -6.81
N ARG A 122 -16.24 9.60 -7.20
CA ARG A 122 -16.40 10.98 -7.65
C ARG A 122 -15.75 11.12 -9.01
N VAL A 123 -16.45 11.79 -9.92
CA VAL A 123 -15.93 12.12 -11.24
C VAL A 123 -15.49 13.58 -11.19
N THR A 124 -14.23 13.84 -11.50
CA THR A 124 -13.62 15.17 -11.51
C THR A 124 -12.97 15.43 -12.86
N GLU A 125 -12.93 16.69 -13.29
CA GLU A 125 -12.25 17.11 -14.52
C GLU A 125 -10.90 17.71 -14.15
N GLU A 126 -9.81 17.16 -14.70
CA GLU A 126 -8.44 17.66 -14.52
C GLU A 126 -7.79 17.80 -15.90
N GLU A 127 -7.21 18.97 -16.18
CA GLU A 127 -6.49 19.26 -17.43
C GLU A 127 -7.29 18.95 -18.73
N GLY A 128 -8.63 19.04 -18.67
CA GLY A 128 -9.51 18.73 -19.80
C GLY A 128 -9.81 17.23 -19.99
N GLU A 129 -9.43 16.40 -19.02
CA GLU A 129 -9.71 14.95 -18.96
C GLU A 129 -10.64 14.64 -17.79
N TRP A 130 -11.65 13.79 -18.02
CA TRP A 130 -12.47 13.26 -16.93
C TRP A 130 -11.74 12.10 -16.23
N ILE A 131 -11.47 12.27 -14.94
CA ILE A 131 -10.87 11.26 -14.08
C ILE A 131 -11.85 10.81 -13.01
N ILE A 132 -11.69 9.57 -12.55
CA ILE A 132 -12.53 8.99 -11.52
C ILE A 132 -11.69 8.81 -10.25
N ARG A 133 -12.09 9.48 -9.17
CA ARG A 133 -11.51 9.33 -7.83
C ARG A 133 -12.39 8.44 -6.96
N THR A 134 -11.83 7.40 -6.38
CA THR A 134 -12.58 6.44 -5.56
C THR A 134 -12.19 6.53 -4.09
N GLU A 135 -13.16 6.27 -3.21
CA GLU A 135 -12.94 5.98 -1.81
C GLU A 135 -13.02 4.46 -1.62
N GLY A 136 -11.91 3.84 -1.29
CA GLY A 136 -11.71 2.40 -1.44
C GLY A 136 -10.71 2.08 -2.53
N SER A 137 -10.05 0.94 -2.40
CA SER A 137 -9.12 0.43 -3.41
C SER A 137 -9.40 -1.05 -3.72
N ASN A 138 -9.41 -1.37 -5.01
CA ASN A 138 -9.41 -2.72 -5.54
C ASN A 138 -8.87 -2.73 -6.99
N LEU A 139 -7.57 -2.51 -7.12
CA LEU A 139 -6.87 -2.35 -8.39
C LEU A 139 -7.03 -3.58 -9.30
N SER A 140 -7.01 -4.79 -8.74
CA SER A 140 -7.10 -6.04 -9.51
C SER A 140 -8.39 -6.14 -10.32
N GLU A 141 -9.52 -5.82 -9.69
CA GLU A 141 -10.83 -5.90 -10.33
C GLU A 141 -11.15 -4.65 -11.16
N VAL A 142 -10.67 -3.47 -10.73
CA VAL A 142 -10.83 -2.22 -11.49
C VAL A 142 -10.20 -2.34 -12.87
N LEU A 143 -8.98 -2.87 -12.99
CA LEU A 143 -8.29 -3.00 -14.29
C LEU A 143 -9.03 -3.90 -15.30
N LYS A 144 -9.97 -4.74 -14.87
CA LYS A 144 -10.78 -5.61 -15.74
C LYS A 144 -12.02 -4.90 -16.31
N VAL A 145 -12.37 -3.73 -15.80
CA VAL A 145 -13.56 -2.98 -16.22
C VAL A 145 -13.29 -2.27 -17.54
N LYS A 146 -14.18 -2.46 -18.52
CA LYS A 146 -14.11 -1.75 -19.83
C LYS A 146 -14.27 -0.24 -19.64
N GLY A 147 -13.47 0.54 -20.35
CA GLY A 147 -13.45 2.01 -20.30
C GLY A 147 -12.36 2.59 -19.40
N ILE A 148 -11.62 1.75 -18.68
CA ILE A 148 -10.53 2.16 -17.80
C ILE A 148 -9.20 1.98 -18.51
N ASP A 149 -8.33 2.99 -18.39
CA ASP A 149 -6.95 2.93 -18.88
C ASP A 149 -6.06 2.19 -17.86
N PRO A 150 -5.57 0.99 -18.21
CA PRO A 150 -4.75 0.20 -17.30
C PRO A 150 -3.32 0.73 -17.13
N THR A 151 -2.88 1.64 -18.01
CA THR A 151 -1.49 2.13 -18.02
C THR A 151 -1.26 3.29 -17.06
N ARG A 152 -2.30 4.08 -16.79
CA ARG A 152 -2.22 5.29 -15.94
C ARG A 152 -2.92 5.15 -14.59
N THR A 153 -3.87 4.22 -14.46
CA THR A 153 -4.64 4.04 -13.22
C THR A 153 -3.74 3.65 -12.03
N THR A 154 -3.88 4.36 -10.91
CA THR A 154 -3.03 4.20 -9.72
C THR A 154 -3.84 4.22 -8.41
N THR A 155 -3.21 3.78 -7.32
CA THR A 155 -3.77 3.79 -5.96
C THR A 155 -2.71 4.14 -4.93
N ASN A 156 -3.12 4.71 -3.79
CA ASN A 156 -2.23 4.91 -2.65
C ASN A 156 -1.98 3.61 -1.83
N ASN A 157 -2.66 2.51 -2.17
CA ASN A 157 -2.45 1.23 -1.51
C ASN A 157 -1.28 0.46 -2.14
N VAL A 158 -0.08 0.66 -1.59
CA VAL A 158 1.16 0.06 -2.08
C VAL A 158 1.15 -1.47 -2.06
N HIS A 159 0.56 -2.09 -1.02
CA HIS A 159 0.51 -3.55 -0.92
C HIS A 159 -0.36 -4.18 -2.01
N GLU A 160 -1.40 -3.48 -2.41
CA GLU A 160 -2.26 -3.89 -3.50
C GLU A 160 -1.54 -3.77 -4.84
N ILE A 161 -0.83 -2.66 -5.09
CA ILE A 161 0.03 -2.50 -6.28
C ILE A 161 1.07 -3.62 -6.36
N ALA A 162 1.70 -3.95 -5.23
CA ALA A 162 2.69 -5.03 -5.16
C ALA A 162 2.08 -6.39 -5.57
N GLY A 163 0.83 -6.65 -5.21
CA GLY A 163 0.14 -7.90 -5.54
C GLY A 163 -0.37 -7.98 -6.99
N THR A 164 -0.71 -6.85 -7.61
CA THR A 164 -1.28 -6.80 -8.97
C THR A 164 -0.27 -6.51 -10.05
N LEU A 165 0.59 -5.51 -9.85
CA LEU A 165 1.57 -5.01 -10.84
C LEU A 165 3.00 -5.44 -10.52
N GLY A 166 3.29 -5.79 -9.27
CA GLY A 166 4.59 -6.29 -8.83
C GLY A 166 5.41 -5.29 -8.01
N ILE A 167 6.62 -5.70 -7.61
CA ILE A 167 7.43 -5.00 -6.62
C ILE A 167 8.03 -3.69 -7.15
N GLU A 168 8.48 -3.65 -8.40
CA GLU A 168 9.01 -2.42 -9.00
C GLU A 168 7.93 -1.34 -9.17
N ALA A 169 6.70 -1.75 -9.48
CA ALA A 169 5.55 -0.84 -9.49
C ALA A 169 5.27 -0.29 -8.08
N ALA A 170 5.34 -1.16 -7.06
CA ALA A 170 5.18 -0.75 -5.66
C ALA A 170 6.30 0.18 -5.19
N ARG A 171 7.55 -0.05 -5.62
CA ARG A 171 8.71 0.81 -5.35
C ARG A 171 8.48 2.21 -5.91
N ASN A 172 8.07 2.31 -7.17
CA ASN A 172 7.77 3.61 -7.80
C ASN A 172 6.54 4.28 -7.17
N ALA A 173 5.53 3.52 -6.76
CA ALA A 173 4.38 4.03 -6.04
C ALA A 173 4.78 4.61 -4.67
N LEU A 174 5.67 3.95 -3.92
CA LEU A 174 6.23 4.46 -2.67
C LEU A 174 6.96 5.79 -2.86
N ILE A 175 7.78 5.90 -3.91
CA ILE A 175 8.52 7.13 -4.21
C ILE A 175 7.55 8.26 -4.53
N LYS A 176 6.57 8.03 -5.41
CA LYS A 176 5.56 9.03 -5.79
C LYS A 176 4.70 9.47 -4.61
N GLU A 177 4.23 8.53 -3.80
CA GLU A 177 3.40 8.83 -2.62
C GLU A 177 4.20 9.63 -1.58
N ALA A 178 5.43 9.22 -1.28
CA ALA A 178 6.27 9.91 -0.32
C ALA A 178 6.63 11.33 -0.78
N MET A 179 6.99 11.50 -2.06
CA MET A 179 7.25 12.82 -2.64
C MET A 179 5.99 13.69 -2.63
N GLY A 180 4.84 13.15 -3.06
CA GLY A 180 3.58 13.90 -3.09
C GLY A 180 3.17 14.41 -1.70
N VAL A 181 3.34 13.60 -0.65
CA VAL A 181 3.08 14.05 0.74
C VAL A 181 4.08 15.13 1.18
N LEU A 182 5.35 15.03 0.82
CA LEU A 182 6.35 16.05 1.18
C LEU A 182 6.08 17.38 0.47
N GLU A 183 5.74 17.34 -0.82
CA GLU A 183 5.36 18.50 -1.63
C GLU A 183 4.08 19.16 -1.10
N ASP A 184 3.05 18.39 -0.75
CA ASP A 184 1.80 18.88 -0.16
C ASP A 184 2.03 19.58 1.20
N GLN A 185 3.08 19.21 1.93
CA GLN A 185 3.49 19.88 3.18
C GLN A 185 4.47 21.04 2.96
N GLY A 186 4.84 21.33 1.71
CA GLY A 186 5.79 22.39 1.35
C GLY A 186 7.24 22.08 1.75
N LEU A 187 7.60 20.82 1.93
CA LEU A 187 8.96 20.38 2.25
C LEU A 187 9.70 19.99 0.96
N ASP A 188 10.83 20.65 0.71
CA ASP A 188 11.70 20.31 -0.40
C ASP A 188 12.76 19.29 0.03
N VAL A 189 12.66 18.07 -0.50
CA VAL A 189 13.58 16.96 -0.22
C VAL A 189 14.02 16.35 -1.55
N ASP A 190 15.34 16.17 -1.73
CA ASP A 190 15.85 15.52 -2.94
C ASP A 190 15.34 14.08 -3.06
N ILE A 191 14.82 13.74 -4.24
CA ILE A 191 14.25 12.44 -4.58
C ILE A 191 15.20 11.27 -4.26
N ARG A 192 16.51 11.46 -4.30
CA ARG A 192 17.51 10.41 -4.01
C ARG A 192 17.39 9.86 -2.60
N HIS A 193 16.99 10.68 -1.63
CA HIS A 193 16.75 10.21 -0.26
C HIS A 193 15.54 9.28 -0.20
N VAL A 194 14.46 9.66 -0.90
CA VAL A 194 13.23 8.87 -0.96
C VAL A 194 13.44 7.56 -1.74
N MET A 195 14.19 7.61 -2.85
CA MET A 195 14.58 6.43 -3.62
C MET A 195 15.32 5.43 -2.77
N LEU A 196 16.33 5.87 -2.00
CA LEU A 196 17.09 5.00 -1.12
C LEU A 196 16.19 4.27 -0.11
N VAL A 197 15.22 4.98 0.48
CA VAL A 197 14.28 4.38 1.43
C VAL A 197 13.38 3.36 0.73
N ALA A 198 12.84 3.70 -0.44
CA ALA A 198 11.98 2.80 -1.21
C ALA A 198 12.70 1.53 -1.66
N ASP A 199 13.96 1.65 -2.08
CA ASP A 199 14.81 0.52 -2.47
C ASP A 199 15.05 -0.41 -1.28
N ILE A 200 15.41 0.13 -0.11
CA ILE A 200 15.60 -0.67 1.11
C ILE A 200 14.29 -1.37 1.51
N MET A 201 13.14 -0.72 1.35
CA MET A 201 11.82 -1.30 1.63
C MET A 201 11.41 -2.43 0.68
N THR A 202 11.97 -2.49 -0.53
CA THR A 202 11.56 -3.43 -1.59
C THR A 202 12.62 -4.47 -1.97
N ALA A 203 13.85 -4.31 -1.48
CA ALA A 203 15.01 -5.16 -1.82
C ALA A 203 14.81 -6.67 -1.65
N THR A 204 13.94 -7.09 -0.72
CA THR A 204 13.68 -8.53 -0.45
C THR A 204 12.65 -9.18 -1.38
N GLY A 205 12.12 -8.46 -2.36
CA GLY A 205 11.04 -8.95 -3.24
C GLY A 205 9.64 -8.91 -2.60
N ILE A 206 9.51 -8.31 -1.41
CA ILE A 206 8.25 -7.95 -0.77
C ILE A 206 8.37 -6.56 -0.13
N VAL A 207 7.28 -5.80 -0.07
CA VAL A 207 7.27 -4.48 0.58
C VAL A 207 7.31 -4.67 2.10
N ARG A 208 8.42 -4.26 2.72
CA ARG A 208 8.66 -4.43 4.16
C ARG A 208 8.40 -3.16 4.96
N GLN A 209 8.15 -3.34 6.25
CA GLN A 209 8.15 -2.23 7.20
C GLN A 209 9.57 -1.76 7.50
N ILE A 210 9.77 -0.48 7.77
CA ILE A 210 11.05 0.06 8.27
C ILE A 210 11.31 -0.38 9.73
N GLY A 211 10.29 -0.36 10.58
CA GLY A 211 10.41 -0.65 12.01
C GLY A 211 10.70 -2.12 12.38
N ARG A 212 10.53 -2.45 13.67
CA ARG A 212 10.97 -3.71 14.29
C ARG A 212 10.54 -5.02 13.62
N HIS A 213 9.37 -5.06 12.97
CA HIS A 213 8.88 -6.29 12.31
C HIS A 213 9.31 -6.39 10.84
N GLY A 214 10.13 -5.46 10.36
CA GLY A 214 10.68 -5.51 9.01
C GLY A 214 12.19 -5.29 9.04
N ILE A 215 12.66 -4.23 8.36
CA ILE A 215 14.07 -4.00 8.07
C ILE A 215 14.92 -3.94 9.36
N SER A 216 14.50 -3.19 10.37
CA SER A 216 15.29 -3.05 11.60
C SER A 216 15.37 -4.35 12.43
N GLY A 217 14.35 -5.20 12.42
CA GLY A 217 14.35 -6.46 13.17
C GLY A 217 15.08 -7.60 12.48
N GLU A 218 15.29 -7.50 11.17
CA GLU A 218 16.03 -8.49 10.39
C GLU A 218 17.52 -8.20 10.24
N LYS A 219 18.01 -7.10 10.80
CA LYS A 219 19.45 -6.82 10.84
C LYS A 219 20.24 -8.06 11.30
N SER A 220 21.40 -8.33 10.71
CA SER A 220 22.16 -9.53 11.08
C SER A 220 22.78 -9.46 12.47
N SER A 221 23.08 -8.26 12.98
CA SER A 221 23.72 -8.06 14.29
C SER A 221 22.72 -8.16 15.45
N ILE A 222 23.07 -8.96 16.45
CA ILE A 222 22.30 -9.16 17.68
C ILE A 222 22.37 -7.90 18.54
N LEU A 223 23.55 -7.30 18.65
CA LEU A 223 23.76 -6.05 19.37
C LEU A 223 22.97 -4.90 18.74
N ALA A 224 22.98 -4.80 17.41
CA ALA A 224 22.18 -3.80 16.70
C ALA A 224 20.68 -3.98 16.94
N LYS A 225 20.17 -5.22 16.98
CA LYS A 225 18.75 -5.49 17.32
C LYS A 225 18.45 -5.11 18.77
N ALA A 226 19.28 -5.56 19.70
CA ALA A 226 19.08 -5.35 21.14
C ALA A 226 19.16 -3.86 21.54
N ALA A 227 19.97 -3.07 20.82
CA ALA A 227 20.08 -1.62 21.00
C ALA A 227 18.92 -0.83 20.36
N PHE A 228 18.27 -1.37 19.31
CA PHE A 228 17.14 -0.71 18.66
C PHE A 228 15.86 -0.84 19.49
N GLU A 229 15.40 -2.05 19.78
CA GLU A 229 14.23 -2.33 20.63
C GLU A 229 14.29 -3.77 21.21
N ILE A 230 13.59 -4.02 22.33
CA ILE A 230 13.40 -5.36 22.94
C ILE A 230 14.75 -6.04 23.28
N THR A 231 15.52 -5.43 24.17
CA THR A 231 16.90 -5.83 24.51
C THR A 231 16.99 -7.25 25.09
N ILE A 232 16.27 -7.53 26.18
CA ILE A 232 16.42 -8.79 26.93
C ILE A 232 16.04 -10.01 26.08
N PRO A 233 14.86 -10.07 25.43
CA PRO A 233 14.48 -11.25 24.64
C PRO A 233 15.45 -11.54 23.48
N ASN A 234 15.94 -10.52 22.79
CA ASN A 234 16.90 -10.69 21.69
C ASN A 234 18.23 -11.29 22.18
N ILE A 235 18.74 -10.86 23.34
CA ILE A 235 19.97 -11.41 23.93
C ILE A 235 19.75 -12.84 24.41
N VAL A 236 18.63 -13.11 25.08
CA VAL A 236 18.30 -14.46 25.58
C VAL A 236 18.14 -15.44 24.43
N GLU A 237 17.40 -15.07 23.39
CA GLU A 237 17.22 -15.91 22.20
C GLU A 237 18.55 -16.19 21.49
N ALA A 238 19.41 -15.17 21.37
CA ALA A 238 20.74 -15.34 20.83
C ALA A 238 21.60 -16.28 21.70
N ALA A 239 21.57 -16.14 23.02
CA ALA A 239 22.33 -17.00 23.94
C ALA A 239 21.89 -18.47 23.83
N VAL A 240 20.57 -18.72 23.81
CA VAL A 240 20.01 -20.07 23.66
C VAL A 240 20.37 -20.69 22.30
N ARG A 241 20.40 -19.89 21.23
CA ARG A 241 20.76 -20.34 19.87
C ARG A 241 22.27 -20.37 19.60
N GLY A 242 23.11 -19.96 20.55
CA GLY A 242 24.55 -19.83 20.34
C GLY A 242 24.93 -18.76 19.29
N GLY A 243 24.12 -17.70 19.17
CA GLY A 243 24.28 -16.62 18.22
C GLY A 243 25.62 -15.90 18.38
N ARG A 244 26.23 -15.52 17.26
CA ARG A 244 27.47 -14.74 17.19
C ARG A 244 27.22 -13.44 16.44
N ASP A 245 27.79 -12.36 16.93
CA ASP A 245 27.68 -11.06 16.27
C ASP A 245 28.87 -10.82 15.34
N PRO A 246 28.66 -10.55 14.03
CA PRO A 246 29.74 -10.35 13.09
C PRO A 246 30.37 -8.94 13.13
N LEU A 247 29.82 -7.99 13.90
CA LEU A 247 30.36 -6.62 14.05
C LEU A 247 30.56 -5.86 12.73
N LYS A 248 29.63 -5.98 11.79
CA LYS A 248 29.76 -5.39 10.43
C LYS A 248 29.05 -4.04 10.26
N GLY A 249 28.09 -3.73 11.13
CA GLY A 249 27.29 -2.52 11.09
C GLY A 249 27.83 -1.42 12.00
N VAL A 250 27.23 -0.23 11.87
CA VAL A 250 27.67 0.96 12.61
C VAL A 250 27.36 0.84 14.10
N THR A 251 26.15 0.40 14.46
CA THR A 251 25.65 0.40 15.85
C THR A 251 26.51 -0.48 16.75
N GLU A 252 26.78 -1.71 16.30
CA GLU A 252 27.55 -2.68 17.08
C GLU A 252 29.03 -2.31 17.21
N ASN A 253 29.65 -1.72 16.18
CA ASN A 253 31.02 -1.20 16.27
C ASN A 253 31.14 -0.05 17.27
N VAL A 254 30.15 0.86 17.30
CA VAL A 254 30.12 1.94 18.31
C VAL A 254 29.99 1.39 19.73
N ILE A 255 29.14 0.37 19.94
CA ILE A 255 28.95 -0.24 21.26
C ILE A 255 30.24 -0.90 21.76
N VAL A 256 30.98 -1.59 20.89
CA VAL A 256 32.22 -2.30 21.25
C VAL A 256 33.45 -1.36 21.28
N GLY A 257 33.33 -0.15 20.71
CA GLY A 257 34.43 0.83 20.64
C GLY A 257 35.39 0.61 19.46
N GLN A 258 34.93 -0.06 18.40
CA GLN A 258 35.68 -0.25 17.15
C GLN A 258 35.42 0.89 16.15
N ALA A 259 36.32 1.07 15.19
CA ALA A 259 36.11 2.01 14.10
C ALA A 259 34.91 1.59 13.25
N ILE A 260 34.04 2.54 12.91
CA ILE A 260 32.86 2.28 12.09
C ILE A 260 33.23 2.13 10.61
N PRO A 261 32.62 1.18 9.88
CA PRO A 261 32.97 0.90 8.48
C PRO A 261 32.27 1.87 7.50
N ILE A 262 32.30 3.17 7.81
CA ILE A 262 31.81 4.26 6.96
C ILE A 262 32.76 5.47 7.06
N GLY A 263 32.76 6.32 6.04
CA GLY A 263 33.60 7.52 6.02
C GLY A 263 35.09 7.17 6.05
N THR A 264 35.84 7.75 6.99
CA THR A 264 37.30 7.53 7.12
C THR A 264 37.65 6.11 7.54
N GLY A 265 36.73 5.36 8.15
CA GLY A 265 36.94 3.96 8.54
C GLY A 265 36.96 2.98 7.37
N LEU A 266 36.67 3.42 6.13
CA LEU A 266 36.79 2.62 4.91
C LEU A 266 38.15 2.74 4.22
N VAL A 267 38.97 3.72 4.62
CA VAL A 267 40.24 4.02 3.94
C VAL A 267 41.39 3.34 4.66
N ASP A 268 42.04 2.40 3.96
CA ASP A 268 43.30 1.82 4.41
C ASP A 268 44.49 2.61 3.86
N ILE A 269 45.43 2.95 4.74
CA ILE A 269 46.65 3.70 4.37
C ILE A 269 47.84 2.75 4.41
N TYR A 270 48.53 2.64 3.28
CA TYR A 270 49.76 1.88 3.15
C TYR A 270 50.92 2.84 2.93
N MET A 271 51.98 2.72 3.73
CA MET A 271 53.19 3.52 3.59
C MET A 271 54.42 2.62 3.46
N SER A 272 55.20 2.83 2.38
CA SER A 272 56.47 2.12 2.18
C SER A 272 57.58 2.78 2.97
N ALA A 273 58.05 2.11 4.03
CA ALA A 273 59.10 2.61 4.91
C ALA A 273 60.46 2.82 4.18
N SER A 274 60.72 2.14 3.07
CA SER A 274 61.97 2.27 2.31
C SER A 274 62.18 3.65 1.67
N GLN A 275 61.10 4.40 1.41
CA GLN A 275 61.19 5.75 0.83
C GLN A 275 61.45 6.84 1.89
N LEU A 276 61.05 6.62 3.14
CA LEU A 276 61.32 7.52 4.27
C LEU A 276 62.81 7.56 4.64
N ILE A 277 63.49 6.43 4.54
CA ILE A 277 64.91 6.31 4.93
C ILE A 277 65.81 7.00 3.89
N ARG A 278 65.51 6.86 2.59
CA ARG A 278 66.25 7.54 1.51
C ARG A 278 66.16 9.07 1.56
N GLY A 279 65.09 9.62 2.12
CA GLY A 279 64.94 11.08 2.31
C GLY A 279 65.83 11.64 3.43
N LYS A 280 66.21 10.83 4.43
CA LYS A 280 67.10 11.25 5.54
C LYS A 280 68.59 11.18 5.17
N ASP A 281 68.98 10.27 4.29
CA ASP A 281 70.37 10.15 3.86
C ASP A 281 70.77 11.17 2.77
N GLY A 282 69.79 11.80 2.11
CA GLY A 282 70.01 12.85 1.10
C GLY A 282 70.40 14.23 1.68
N GLU A 283 70.15 14.50 2.97
CA GLU A 283 70.47 15.80 3.59
C GLU A 283 71.79 15.82 4.37
N ARG A 284 72.48 14.67 4.51
CA ARG A 284 73.77 14.57 5.24
C ARG A 284 75.01 14.56 4.36
N GLY A 285 74.87 14.76 3.04
CA GLY A 285 75.95 14.60 2.07
C GLY A 285 76.67 15.87 1.59
N ASP A 286 76.12 17.08 1.78
CA ASP A 286 76.66 18.30 1.16
C ASP A 286 77.26 19.27 2.19
N SER A 287 78.32 18.83 2.87
CA SER A 287 79.23 19.74 3.59
C SER A 287 80.67 19.21 3.63
N ALA A 288 81.30 19.05 2.47
CA ALA A 288 82.75 19.08 2.36
C ALA A 288 83.17 19.59 0.97
N GLY A 289 83.66 20.83 0.94
CA GLY A 289 84.16 21.48 -0.25
C GLY A 289 85.42 20.83 -0.84
N GLY A 290 85.61 21.04 -2.13
CA GLY A 290 86.84 20.67 -2.84
C GLY A 290 86.72 20.96 -4.32
N LYS A 291 87.13 22.17 -4.71
CA LYS A 291 87.03 22.81 -6.03
C LYS A 291 87.90 22.12 -7.13
N PRO A 292 87.85 22.60 -8.40
CA PRO A 292 87.78 21.77 -9.61
C PRO A 292 89.12 21.62 -10.33
N ARG A 293 89.20 20.62 -11.21
CA ARG A 293 89.75 20.73 -12.57
C ARG A 293 89.46 19.44 -13.35
#